data_AF-A0A1V5G995-F1
#
_entry.id   AF-A0A1V5G995-F1
#
_cell.length_a   1.000
_cell.length_b   1.000
_cell.length_c   1.000
_cell.angle_alpha   90.00
_cell.angle_beta   90.00
_cell.angle_gamma   90.00
#
_symmetry.space_group_name_H-M   'P 1'
#
loop_
_entity.id
_entity.type
_entity.pdbx_description
1 polymer ?
#
loop_
_entity_poly.entity_id
_entity_poly.type
_entity_poly.pdbx_seq_one_letter_code
_entity_poly.pdbx_strand_id
1 'polypeptide(L)'
;MYEHGGLTELIIPANITAIGEKAFVDQHITNVTLPETLTTLGTYIFMGCPYLSRARVECATVPGFCFVSTPLRSLTLSHNVTKVCAHMINYTPIQEITYEGTLAEWAAVTKESNWDGNSSTAPGNMHKVICLDGYMQYDTETHEWTEVRE
;
A
#
# COMPACT_ATOMS: atom_id res chain seq x y z
N MET A 1 9.63 30.38 -0.82
CA MET A 1 9.74 29.24 -1.76
C MET A 1 11.13 28.67 -1.56
N TYR A 2 11.24 27.54 -0.88
CA TYR A 2 12.47 26.75 -0.83
C TYR A 2 12.12 25.39 -1.42
N GLU A 3 12.57 25.15 -2.65
CA GLU A 3 12.71 23.80 -3.19
C GLU A 3 13.75 23.11 -2.33
N HIS A 4 13.32 22.48 -1.24
CA HIS A 4 14.19 21.56 -0.53
C HIS A 4 14.41 20.38 -1.47
N GLY A 5 15.63 20.28 -2.00
CA GLY A 5 16.08 19.21 -2.89
C GLY A 5 15.56 17.87 -2.40
N GLY A 6 14.57 17.34 -3.11
CA GLY A 6 13.91 16.11 -2.75
C GLY A 6 14.91 14.98 -2.80
N LEU A 7 15.30 14.46 -1.64
CA LEU A 7 15.81 13.10 -1.48
C LEU A 7 14.59 12.16 -1.54
N THR A 8 13.86 12.12 -2.66
CA THR A 8 13.89 11.21 -3.85
C THR A 8 13.58 9.74 -3.59
N GLU A 9 14.09 9.11 -2.53
CA GLU A 9 13.88 7.68 -2.29
C GLU A 9 14.32 7.31 -0.87
N LEU A 10 13.42 6.68 -0.09
CA LEU A 10 13.80 6.00 1.15
C LEU A 10 14.12 4.54 0.83
N ILE A 11 15.40 4.19 0.88
CA ILE A 11 15.87 2.81 0.80
C ILE A 11 16.12 2.31 2.22
N ILE A 12 15.35 1.31 2.64
CA ILE A 12 15.55 0.62 3.91
C ILE A 12 16.57 -0.50 3.69
N PRO A 13 17.70 -0.51 4.42
CA PRO A 13 18.72 -1.55 4.25
C PRO A 13 18.17 -2.95 4.53
N ALA A 14 18.65 -3.94 3.78
CA ALA A 14 18.17 -5.33 3.87
C ALA A 14 18.50 -6.03 5.21
N ASN A 15 19.29 -5.43 6.10
CA ASN A 15 19.52 -5.98 7.45
C ASN A 15 18.52 -5.46 8.49
N ILE A 16 17.65 -4.51 8.13
CA ILE A 16 16.61 -4.01 9.02
C ILE A 16 15.46 -5.01 9.05
N THR A 17 15.07 -5.40 10.26
CA THR A 17 13.96 -6.32 10.51
C THR A 17 12.74 -5.65 11.14
N ALA A 18 12.90 -4.40 11.61
CA ALA A 18 11.86 -3.69 12.31
C ALA A 18 11.76 -2.21 11.93
N ILE A 19 10.53 -1.70 11.79
CA ILE A 19 10.21 -0.27 11.70
C ILE A 19 9.16 0.05 12.76
N GLY A 20 9.44 1.06 13.59
CA GLY A 20 8.56 1.47 14.67
C GLY A 20 7.27 2.15 14.19
N GLU A 21 6.30 2.26 15.11
CA GLU A 21 5.12 3.09 14.90
C GLU A 21 5.54 4.52 14.56
N LYS A 22 4.91 5.12 13.54
CA LYS A 22 5.11 6.52 13.12
C LYS A 22 6.55 6.91 12.75
N ALA A 23 7.41 5.94 12.41
CA ALA A 23 8.85 6.18 12.20
C ALA A 23 9.18 7.27 11.16
N PHE A 24 8.32 7.43 10.14
CA PHE A 24 8.51 8.37 9.04
C PHE A 24 7.28 9.26 8.81
N VAL A 25 6.55 9.63 9.87
CA VAL A 25 5.41 10.55 9.76
C VAL A 25 5.84 11.94 9.30
N ASP A 26 5.01 12.53 8.43
CA ASP A 26 5.17 13.89 7.87
C ASP A 26 6.54 14.16 7.20
N GLN A 27 7.24 13.11 6.76
CA GLN A 27 8.52 13.24 6.08
C GLN A 27 8.36 13.56 4.59
N HIS A 28 9.32 14.29 4.02
CA HIS A 28 9.32 14.66 2.59
C HIS A 28 9.85 13.53 1.68
N ILE A 29 9.37 12.31 1.88
CA ILE A 29 9.73 11.12 1.09
C ILE A 29 8.86 11.09 -0.17
N THR A 30 9.46 10.82 -1.33
CA THR A 30 8.74 10.69 -2.60
C THR A 30 8.41 9.25 -2.98
N ASN A 31 9.34 8.34 -2.67
CA ASN A 31 9.27 6.92 -2.99
C ASN A 31 9.79 6.09 -1.80
N VAL A 32 9.20 4.91 -1.57
CA VAL A 32 9.70 3.97 -0.55
C VAL A 32 9.64 2.51 -1.03
N THR A 33 10.65 1.74 -0.66
CA THR A 33 10.64 0.27 -0.78
C THR A 33 10.77 -0.35 0.61
N LEU A 34 9.79 -1.16 1.00
CA LEU A 34 9.83 -1.97 2.23
C LEU A 34 10.42 -3.35 1.89
N PRO A 35 11.68 -3.66 2.28
CA PRO A 35 12.35 -4.91 1.92
C PRO A 35 11.73 -6.13 2.60
N GLU A 36 11.98 -7.30 2.01
CA GLU A 36 11.46 -8.61 2.44
C GLU A 36 11.82 -8.97 3.90
N THR A 37 12.92 -8.40 4.42
CA THR A 37 13.47 -8.71 5.74
C THR A 37 12.67 -8.15 6.91
N LEU A 38 11.70 -7.28 6.63
CA LEU A 38 10.90 -6.64 7.66
C LEU A 38 9.87 -7.61 8.25
N THR A 39 10.03 -7.93 9.52
CA THR A 39 9.14 -8.82 10.29
C THR A 39 8.32 -8.07 11.33
N THR A 40 8.76 -6.89 11.76
CA THR A 40 8.09 -6.09 12.78
C THR A 40 7.79 -4.70 12.26
N LEU A 41 6.51 -4.40 12.04
CA LEU A 41 6.08 -3.16 11.42
C LEU A 41 5.04 -2.46 12.29
N GLY A 42 5.35 -1.24 12.71
CA GLY A 42 4.41 -0.38 13.41
C GLY A 42 3.29 0.13 12.50
N THR A 43 2.29 0.77 13.11
CA THR A 43 1.22 1.46 12.40
C THR A 43 1.66 2.88 12.00
N TYR A 44 0.97 3.49 11.04
CA TYR A 44 1.16 4.89 10.64
C TYR A 44 2.58 5.26 10.16
N ILE A 45 3.36 4.30 9.66
CA ILE A 45 4.79 4.48 9.36
C ILE A 45 5.05 5.71 8.49
N PHE A 46 4.28 5.92 7.42
CA PHE A 46 4.42 7.03 6.47
C PHE A 46 3.21 7.97 6.45
N MET A 47 2.44 8.00 7.54
CA MET A 47 1.26 8.86 7.61
C MET A 47 1.64 10.32 7.33
N GLY A 48 0.87 10.98 6.47
CA GLY A 48 1.03 12.42 6.20
C GLY A 48 2.26 12.81 5.39
N CYS A 49 3.03 11.85 4.82
CA CYS A 49 4.14 12.18 3.92
C CYS A 49 3.62 12.92 2.67
N PRO A 50 3.88 14.24 2.51
CA PRO A 50 3.16 15.08 1.55
C PRO A 50 3.59 14.88 0.10
N TYR A 51 4.66 14.12 -0.13
CA TYR A 51 5.21 13.85 -1.47
C TYR A 51 5.25 12.36 -1.83
N LEU A 52 4.79 11.47 -0.93
CA LEU A 52 4.91 10.02 -1.14
C LEU A 52 3.93 9.55 -2.21
N SER A 53 4.44 9.38 -3.43
CA SER A 53 3.64 9.09 -4.63
C SER A 53 3.75 7.65 -5.11
N ARG A 54 4.83 6.95 -4.72
CA ARG A 54 5.07 5.54 -5.05
C ARG A 54 5.56 4.75 -3.84
N ALA A 55 5.05 3.55 -3.67
CA ALA A 55 5.54 2.59 -2.69
C ALA A 55 5.65 1.18 -3.27
N ARG A 56 6.66 0.42 -2.83
CA ARG A 56 6.82 -1.01 -3.10
C ARG A 56 6.93 -1.76 -1.78
N VAL A 57 6.22 -2.89 -1.66
CA VAL A 57 6.22 -3.73 -0.46
C VAL A 57 6.65 -5.16 -0.81
N GLU A 58 7.83 -5.53 -0.31
CA GLU A 58 8.43 -6.87 -0.46
C GLU A 58 8.21 -7.77 0.77
N CYS A 59 7.95 -7.19 1.95
CA CYS A 59 7.72 -7.95 3.17
C CYS A 59 6.34 -8.62 3.22
N ALA A 60 6.24 -9.67 4.02
CA ALA A 60 5.05 -10.51 4.09
C ALA A 60 3.75 -9.79 4.52
N THR A 61 3.86 -8.66 5.22
CA THR A 61 2.72 -7.90 5.75
C THR A 61 2.78 -6.43 5.33
N VAL A 62 1.69 -5.93 4.74
CA VAL A 62 1.48 -4.49 4.56
C VAL A 62 0.90 -3.91 5.85
N PRO A 63 1.56 -2.96 6.54
CA PRO A 63 1.13 -2.52 7.86
C PRO A 63 -0.15 -1.68 7.82
N GLY A 64 -0.91 -1.73 8.91
CA GLY A 64 -2.14 -0.96 9.03
C GLY A 64 -1.85 0.54 9.05
N PHE A 65 -2.71 1.31 8.41
CA PHE A 65 -2.60 2.77 8.33
C PHE A 65 -1.27 3.32 7.77
N CYS A 66 -0.44 2.51 7.10
CA CYS A 66 0.94 2.90 6.80
C CYS A 66 1.07 4.06 5.80
N PHE A 67 0.16 4.22 4.84
CA PHE A 67 0.19 5.26 3.80
C PHE A 67 -0.96 6.26 3.91
N VAL A 68 -1.55 6.42 5.11
CA VAL A 68 -2.71 7.30 5.31
C VAL A 68 -2.36 8.77 5.04
N SER A 69 -3.25 9.48 4.35
CA SER A 69 -3.11 10.90 4.02
C SER A 69 -1.83 11.21 3.21
N THR A 70 -1.51 10.36 2.24
CA THR A 70 -0.39 10.53 1.31
C THR A 70 -0.89 10.74 -0.13
N PRO A 71 -0.13 11.39 -1.02
CA PRO A 71 -0.50 11.52 -2.43
C PRO A 71 -0.21 10.25 -3.25
N LEU A 72 -0.25 9.07 -2.63
CA LEU A 72 0.13 7.79 -3.23
C LEU A 72 -0.71 7.51 -4.48
N ARG A 73 -0.04 7.22 -5.61
CA ARG A 73 -0.67 6.89 -6.90
C ARG A 73 -0.25 5.53 -7.44
N SER A 74 0.84 4.98 -6.93
CA SER A 74 1.38 3.69 -7.37
C SER A 74 1.80 2.89 -6.15
N LEU A 75 1.20 1.71 -5.99
CA LEU A 75 1.56 0.75 -4.97
C LEU A 75 1.78 -0.61 -5.64
N THR A 76 3.00 -1.15 -5.48
CA THR A 76 3.33 -2.50 -5.91
C THR A 76 3.51 -3.40 -4.69
N LEU A 77 2.79 -4.50 -4.68
CA LEU A 77 2.87 -5.56 -3.69
C LEU A 77 3.52 -6.78 -4.36
N SER A 78 4.63 -7.26 -3.81
CA SER A 78 5.26 -8.49 -4.30
C SER A 78 4.39 -9.73 -4.00
N HIS A 79 4.67 -10.85 -4.68
CA HIS A 79 4.05 -12.15 -4.37
C HIS A 79 4.30 -12.63 -2.92
N ASN A 80 5.30 -12.07 -2.21
CA ASN A 80 5.57 -12.39 -0.81
C ASN A 80 4.50 -11.86 0.15
N VAL A 81 3.71 -10.86 -0.27
CA VAL A 81 2.65 -10.30 0.58
C VAL A 81 1.57 -11.35 0.83
N THR A 82 1.39 -11.73 2.09
CA THR A 82 0.38 -12.70 2.55
C THR A 82 -0.69 -12.04 3.42
N LYS A 83 -0.43 -10.83 3.92
CA LYS A 83 -1.37 -10.05 4.75
C LYS A 83 -1.37 -8.57 4.38
N VAL A 84 -2.56 -8.00 4.23
CA VAL A 84 -2.79 -6.56 4.10
C VAL A 84 -3.64 -6.09 5.27
N CYS A 85 -3.06 -5.27 6.13
CA CYS A 85 -3.73 -4.78 7.32
C CYS A 85 -4.69 -3.61 7.03
N ALA A 86 -5.52 -3.31 8.02
CA ALA A 86 -6.62 -2.38 7.89
C ALA A 86 -6.17 -0.94 7.55
N HIS A 87 -6.98 -0.23 6.76
CA HIS A 87 -6.85 1.21 6.49
C HIS A 87 -5.50 1.67 5.90
N MET A 88 -4.73 0.78 5.26
CA MET A 88 -3.37 1.09 4.81
C MET A 88 -3.27 2.32 3.89
N ILE A 89 -4.33 2.64 3.13
CA ILE A 89 -4.36 3.68 2.09
C ILE A 89 -5.53 4.68 2.24
N ASN A 90 -6.04 4.89 3.46
CA ASN A 90 -7.09 5.90 3.67
C ASN A 90 -6.64 7.31 3.29
N TYR A 91 -7.55 8.10 2.72
CA TYR A 91 -7.29 9.46 2.28
C TYR A 91 -6.12 9.56 1.28
N THR A 92 -6.03 8.59 0.37
CA THR A 92 -5.08 8.59 -0.75
C THR A 92 -5.82 8.68 -2.09
N PRO A 93 -5.19 9.25 -3.14
CA PRO A 93 -5.79 9.32 -4.46
C PRO A 93 -5.58 8.04 -5.29
N ILE A 94 -5.09 6.95 -4.68
CA ILE A 94 -4.76 5.72 -5.40
C ILE A 94 -6.01 5.07 -5.97
N GLN A 95 -5.91 4.62 -7.21
CA GLN A 95 -7.01 4.02 -7.96
C GLN A 95 -6.78 2.53 -8.22
N GLU A 96 -5.51 2.15 -8.36
CA GLU A 96 -5.12 0.79 -8.67
C GLU A 96 -3.82 0.42 -7.95
N ILE A 97 -3.68 -0.87 -7.66
CA ILE A 97 -2.44 -1.45 -7.16
C ILE A 97 -2.00 -2.60 -8.08
N THR A 98 -0.72 -2.89 -8.09
CA THR A 98 -0.17 -4.08 -8.74
C THR A 98 0.19 -5.10 -7.67
N TYR A 99 -0.31 -6.33 -7.80
CA TYR A 99 0.15 -7.48 -7.05
C TYR A 99 0.92 -8.40 -8.00
N GLU A 100 2.21 -8.64 -7.72
CA GLU A 100 3.10 -9.43 -8.58
C GLU A 100 2.92 -10.95 -8.39
N GLY A 101 1.68 -11.37 -8.16
CA GLY A 101 1.25 -12.77 -8.11
C GLY A 101 -0.03 -12.97 -8.93
N THR A 102 -0.52 -14.21 -8.96
CA THR A 102 -1.76 -14.61 -9.62
C THR A 102 -3.00 -14.15 -8.85
N LEU A 103 -4.17 -14.15 -9.50
CA LEU A 103 -5.48 -13.94 -8.87
C LEU A 103 -5.72 -14.95 -7.75
N ALA A 104 -5.28 -16.21 -7.92
CA ALA A 104 -5.40 -17.24 -6.90
C ALA A 104 -4.55 -16.94 -5.65
N GLU A 105 -3.31 -16.46 -5.85
CA GLU A 105 -2.46 -16.02 -4.75
C GLU A 105 -3.04 -14.77 -4.07
N TRP A 106 -3.54 -13.80 -4.87
CA TRP A 106 -4.20 -12.63 -4.34
C TRP A 106 -5.43 -13.01 -3.51
N ALA A 107 -6.27 -13.94 -3.96
CA ALA A 107 -7.41 -14.43 -3.20
C ALA A 107 -7.02 -15.04 -1.85
N ALA A 108 -5.83 -15.67 -1.77
CA ALA A 108 -5.28 -16.23 -0.54
C ALA A 108 -4.68 -15.19 0.43
N VAL A 109 -4.38 -13.97 -0.04
CA VAL A 109 -3.90 -12.87 0.83
C VAL A 109 -4.98 -12.52 1.86
N THR A 110 -4.62 -12.57 3.14
CA THR A 110 -5.49 -12.13 4.23
C THR A 110 -5.64 -10.62 4.18
N LYS A 111 -6.87 -10.13 4.04
CA LYS A 111 -7.19 -8.70 3.95
C LYS A 111 -8.04 -8.30 5.15
N GLU A 112 -7.57 -7.34 5.93
CA GLU A 112 -8.34 -6.81 7.06
C GLU A 112 -9.37 -5.75 6.61
N SER A 113 -10.22 -5.31 7.53
CA SER A 113 -11.28 -4.33 7.23
C SER A 113 -10.73 -3.07 6.56
N ASN A 114 -11.38 -2.64 5.47
CA ASN A 114 -11.05 -1.39 4.77
C ASN A 114 -9.56 -1.32 4.34
N TRP A 115 -8.98 -2.44 3.90
CA TRP A 115 -7.64 -2.51 3.33
C TRP A 115 -7.51 -1.70 2.01
N ASP A 116 -8.61 -1.62 1.25
CA ASP A 116 -8.73 -0.94 -0.05
C ASP A 116 -9.06 0.56 0.08
N GLY A 117 -9.33 1.03 1.30
CA GLY A 117 -9.74 2.41 1.56
C GLY A 117 -11.17 2.74 1.16
N ASN A 118 -11.99 1.77 0.73
CA ASN A 118 -13.39 1.97 0.35
C ASN A 118 -14.32 1.85 1.57
N SER A 119 -14.20 2.80 2.49
CA SER A 119 -14.98 2.81 3.74
C SER A 119 -16.30 3.56 3.54
N SER A 120 -17.33 3.16 4.30
CA SER A 120 -18.64 3.84 4.29
C SER A 120 -18.57 5.29 4.80
N THR A 121 -17.54 5.65 5.57
CA THR A 121 -17.36 6.99 6.15
C THR A 121 -16.32 7.84 5.41
N ALA A 122 -15.55 7.22 4.52
CA ALA A 122 -14.53 7.87 3.70
C ALA A 122 -14.29 7.01 2.45
N PRO A 123 -15.08 7.17 1.38
CA PRO A 123 -14.93 6.36 0.17
C PRO A 123 -13.59 6.71 -0.50
N GLY A 124 -12.74 5.70 -0.63
CA GLY A 124 -11.51 5.74 -1.40
C GLY A 124 -11.76 5.78 -2.90
N ASN A 125 -10.68 5.82 -3.66
CA ASN A 125 -10.73 5.82 -5.13
C ASN A 125 -10.30 4.47 -5.74
N MET A 126 -9.88 3.53 -4.89
CA MET A 126 -9.30 2.28 -5.35
C MET A 126 -10.38 1.37 -5.94
N HIS A 127 -10.18 0.96 -7.19
CA HIS A 127 -11.15 0.15 -7.91
C HIS A 127 -10.54 -1.01 -8.70
N LYS A 128 -9.21 -1.16 -8.71
CA LYS A 128 -8.55 -2.23 -9.45
C LYS A 128 -7.33 -2.80 -8.72
N VAL A 129 -7.19 -4.12 -8.77
CA VAL A 129 -5.95 -4.83 -8.40
C VAL A 129 -5.48 -5.61 -9.61
N ILE A 130 -4.33 -5.23 -10.16
CA ILE A 130 -3.73 -5.92 -11.31
C ILE A 130 -2.92 -7.10 -10.79
N CYS A 131 -3.18 -8.29 -11.33
CA CYS A 131 -2.45 -9.53 -11.05
C CYS A 131 -1.76 -10.03 -12.34
N LEU A 132 -0.99 -11.11 -12.25
CA LEU A 132 -0.25 -11.66 -13.40
C LEU A 132 -1.14 -12.34 -14.45
N ASP A 133 -2.31 -12.85 -14.06
CA ASP A 133 -3.24 -13.64 -14.86
C ASP A 133 -4.66 -13.02 -14.93
N GLY A 134 -4.76 -11.72 -14.67
CA GLY A 134 -6.00 -10.95 -14.74
C GLY A 134 -6.04 -9.81 -13.72
N TYR A 135 -7.24 -9.37 -13.34
CA TYR A 135 -7.40 -8.31 -12.35
C TYR A 135 -8.65 -8.49 -11.48
N MET A 136 -8.60 -7.94 -10.27
CA MET A 136 -9.80 -7.70 -9.46
C MET A 136 -10.38 -6.34 -9.81
N GLN A 137 -11.70 -6.25 -9.90
CA GLN A 137 -12.45 -5.01 -10.12
C GLN A 137 -13.42 -4.78 -8.96
N TYR A 138 -13.41 -3.58 -8.40
CA TYR A 138 -14.38 -3.15 -7.41
C TYR A 138 -15.65 -2.65 -8.11
N ASP A 139 -16.80 -3.11 -7.63
CA ASP A 139 -18.12 -2.64 -8.03
C ASP A 139 -18.63 -1.62 -6.99
N THR A 140 -18.89 -0.39 -7.44
CA THR A 140 -19.33 0.70 -6.57
C THR A 140 -20.80 0.60 -6.12
N GLU A 141 -21.61 -0.20 -6.80
CA GLU A 141 -23.01 -0.43 -6.46
C GLU A 141 -23.12 -1.52 -5.40
N THR A 142 -22.46 -2.67 -5.62
CA THR A 142 -22.52 -3.82 -4.69
C THR A 142 -21.52 -3.73 -3.55
N HIS A 143 -20.48 -2.90 -3.68
CA HIS A 143 -19.33 -2.82 -2.76
C HIS A 143 -18.56 -4.15 -2.67
N GLU A 144 -18.52 -4.90 -3.77
CA GLU A 144 -17.84 -6.19 -3.86
C GLU A 144 -16.68 -6.16 -4.87
N TRP A 145 -15.69 -7.03 -4.64
CA TRP A 145 -14.59 -7.26 -5.55
C TRP A 145 -14.86 -8.50 -6.40
N THR A 146 -14.69 -8.37 -7.72
CA THR A 146 -14.90 -9.48 -8.68
C THR A 146 -13.61 -9.78 -9.45
N GLU A 147 -13.36 -11.06 -9.71
CA GLU A 147 -12.26 -11.52 -10.57
C GLU A 147 -12.62 -11.33 -12.04
N VAL A 148 -11.72 -10.75 -12.82
CA VAL A 148 -11.78 -10.70 -14.28
C VAL A 148 -10.52 -11.34 -14.84
N ARG A 149 -10.69 -12.42 -15.61
CA ARG A 149 -9.61 -13.16 -16.25
C ARG A 149 -9.48 -12.73 -17.71
N GLU A 150 -8.25 -12.65 -18.19
CA GLU A 150 -7.93 -12.39 -19.60
C GLU A 150 -7.86 -13.68 -20.43
#